data_AF-A0A2H0ARJ7-F1
#
_entry.id   AF-A0A2H0ARJ7-F1
#
_cell.length_a   1.000
_cell.length_b   1.000
_cell.length_c   1.000
_cell.angle_alpha   90.00
_cell.angle_beta   90.00
_cell.angle_gamma   90.00
#
_symmetry.space_group_name_H-M   'P 1'
#
loop_
_entity.id
_entity.type
_entity.pdbx_description
1 polymer ?
#
loop_
_entity_poly.entity_id
_entity_poly.type
_entity_poly.pdbx_seq_one_letter_code
_entity_poly.pdbx_strand_id
1 'polypeptide(L)'
;MLQKINELISEMDMYVLATSRQDRPYCSLMAYGCGRNGKDIYMVTGRGTKKFSNIMDNPYVSLMIDTRERHGREARSETLALTVEG
;
A
#
# COMPACT_ATOMS: atom_id res chain seq x y z
N MET A 1 2.61 17.73 -8.74
CA MET A 1 1.75 16.68 -8.18
C MET A 1 2.37 15.30 -8.36
N LEU A 2 2.63 14.85 -9.60
CA LEU A 2 3.28 13.55 -9.89
C LEU A 2 4.63 13.36 -9.17
N GLN A 3 5.46 14.40 -9.10
CA GLN A 3 6.73 14.34 -8.38
C GLN A 3 6.54 13.98 -6.90
N LYS A 4 5.61 14.63 -6.19
CA LYS A 4 5.31 14.35 -4.77
C LYS A 4 4.78 12.92 -4.56
N ILE A 5 4.01 12.40 -5.52
CA ILE A 5 3.51 11.01 -5.48
C ILE A 5 4.68 10.05 -5.60
N ASN A 6 5.58 10.27 -6.57
CA ASN A 6 6.76 9.43 -6.77
C ASN A 6 7.71 9.49 -5.56
N GLU A 7 7.93 10.69 -5.00
CA GLU A 7 8.70 10.88 -3.76
C GLU A 7 8.10 10.03 -2.64
N LEU A 8 6.80 10.17 -2.35
CA LEU A 8 6.12 9.40 -1.31
C LEU A 8 6.23 7.88 -1.51
N ILE A 9 6.05 7.39 -2.74
CA ILE A 9 6.19 5.96 -3.07
C ILE A 9 7.62 5.48 -2.86
N SER A 10 8.62 6.30 -3.21
CA SER A 10 10.04 5.93 -3.09
C SER A 10 10.60 6.02 -1.67
N GLU A 11 9.98 6.85 -0.84
CA GLU A 11 10.46 7.21 0.49
C GLU A 11 9.89 6.33 1.61
N MET A 12 8.72 5.74 1.39
CA MET A 12 8.10 4.81 2.32
C MET A 12 8.44 3.37 1.93
N ASP A 13 8.47 2.48 2.91
CA ASP A 13 8.73 1.04 2.73
C ASP A 13 7.57 0.17 3.22
N MET A 14 6.54 0.77 3.82
CA MET A 14 5.37 0.13 4.39
C MET A 14 4.07 0.70 3.79
N TYR A 15 3.08 -0.17 3.57
CA TYR A 15 1.75 0.22 3.08
C TYR A 15 0.66 -0.71 3.65
N VAL A 16 -0.60 -0.27 3.57
CA VAL A 16 -1.77 -1.09 3.87
C VAL A 16 -2.38 -1.61 2.57
N LEU A 17 -2.39 -2.93 2.39
CA LEU A 17 -3.06 -3.62 1.29
C LEU A 17 -4.50 -3.94 1.67
N ALA A 18 -5.46 -3.50 0.87
CA ALA A 18 -6.85 -3.94 0.89
C ALA A 18 -7.11 -4.93 -0.25
N THR A 19 -7.60 -6.12 0.13
CA THR A 19 -8.03 -7.18 -0.79
C THR A 19 -9.48 -7.54 -0.48
N SER A 20 -10.17 -8.18 -1.43
CA SER A 20 -11.52 -8.70 -1.18
C SER A 20 -11.69 -10.09 -1.77
N ARG A 21 -12.56 -10.88 -1.15
CA ARG A 21 -13.00 -12.18 -1.65
C ARG A 21 -14.42 -12.44 -1.16
N GLN A 22 -15.32 -12.82 -2.06
CA GLN A 22 -16.75 -13.04 -1.73
C GLN A 22 -17.35 -11.86 -0.93
N ASP A 23 -17.12 -10.64 -1.38
CA ASP A 23 -17.57 -9.39 -0.74
C ASP A 23 -17.09 -9.18 0.71
N ARG A 24 -16.03 -9.89 1.12
CA ARG A 24 -15.38 -9.70 2.43
C ARG A 24 -14.06 -8.93 2.26
N PRO A 25 -13.98 -7.68 2.75
CA PRO A 25 -12.74 -6.92 2.70
C PRO A 25 -11.74 -7.43 3.73
N TYR A 26 -10.45 -7.35 3.40
CA TYR A 26 -9.35 -7.70 4.28
C TYR A 26 -8.17 -6.75 4.07
N CYS A 27 -7.76 -6.09 5.16
CA CYS A 27 -6.60 -5.23 5.18
C CYS A 27 -5.40 -5.92 5.83
N SER A 28 -4.20 -5.66 5.30
CA SER A 28 -2.96 -6.03 5.98
C SER A 28 -1.86 -5.00 5.76
N LEU A 29 -1.14 -4.69 6.84
CA LEU A 29 0.09 -3.89 6.81
C LEU A 29 1.25 -4.75 6.31
N MET A 30 2.04 -4.23 5.37
CA MET A 30 3.14 -4.97 4.76
C MET A 30 4.20 -4.07 4.15
N ALA A 31 5.42 -4.62 4.03
CA ALA A 31 6.50 -3.97 3.33
C ALA A 31 6.31 -4.06 1.81
N TYR A 32 6.85 -3.08 1.08
CA TYR A 32 6.91 -3.08 -0.38
C TYR A 32 8.25 -2.55 -0.90
N GLY A 33 8.49 -2.78 -2.19
CA GLY A 33 9.50 -2.06 -2.95
C GLY A 33 8.86 -1.44 -4.19
N CYS A 34 9.39 -0.30 -4.65
CA CYS A 34 8.94 0.33 -5.89
C CYS A 34 9.94 0.10 -7.03
N GLY A 35 9.43 -0.03 -8.26
CA GLY A 35 10.25 0.02 -9.47
C GLY A 35 10.86 1.42 -9.70
N ARG A 36 11.83 1.51 -10.63
CA ARG A 36 12.61 2.75 -10.89
C ARG A 36 11.77 4.00 -11.20
N ASN A 37 10.53 3.82 -11.66
CA ASN A 37 9.67 4.92 -12.09
C ASN A 37 8.49 5.18 -11.14
N GLY A 38 8.43 4.51 -9.98
CA GLY A 38 7.30 4.63 -9.04
C GLY A 38 5.96 4.11 -9.58
N LYS A 39 5.97 3.45 -10.75
CA LYS A 39 4.77 2.93 -11.43
C LYS A 39 4.43 1.50 -11.05
N ASP A 40 5.42 0.76 -10.57
CA ASP A 40 5.28 -0.63 -10.18
C ASP A 40 5.55 -0.74 -8.68
N ILE A 41 4.61 -1.33 -7.95
CA ILE A 41 4.73 -1.64 -6.53
C ILE A 41 4.83 -3.16 -6.41
N TYR A 42 5.93 -3.62 -5.82
CA TYR A 42 6.21 -5.03 -5.60
C TYR A 42 6.04 -5.36 -4.12
N MET A 43 5.41 -6.49 -3.85
CA MET A 43 5.29 -7.06 -2.51
C MET A 43 5.63 -8.54 -2.55
N VAL A 44 6.08 -9.07 -1.41
CA VAL A 44 6.26 -10.52 -1.22
C VAL A 44 5.20 -11.01 -0.25
N THR A 45 4.51 -12.10 -0.60
CA THR A 45 3.56 -12.73 0.30
C THR A 45 3.60 -14.25 0.19
N GLY A 46 3.41 -14.93 1.31
CA GLY A 46 3.36 -16.39 1.35
C GLY A 46 2.07 -16.94 0.73
N ARG A 47 2.16 -18.08 0.05
CA ARG A 47 1.02 -18.76 -0.59
C ARG A 47 -0.10 -19.15 0.39
N GLY A 48 0.22 -19.33 1.67
CA GLY A 48 -0.76 -19.67 2.72
C GLY A 48 -1.49 -18.47 3.33
N THR A 49 -1.24 -17.24 2.87
CA THR A 49 -1.86 -16.05 3.47
C THR A 49 -3.26 -15.77 2.90
N LYS A 50 -4.12 -15.13 3.69
CA LYS A 50 -5.45 -14.67 3.23
C LYS A 50 -5.35 -13.77 2.00
N LYS A 51 -4.50 -12.73 2.07
CA LYS A 51 -4.25 -11.82 0.93
C LYS A 51 -3.79 -12.52 -0.34
N PHE A 52 -2.97 -13.58 -0.25
CA PHE A 52 -2.60 -14.37 -1.43
C PHE A 52 -3.83 -15.01 -2.05
N SER A 53 -4.60 -15.76 -1.25
CA SER A 53 -5.83 -16.39 -1.75
C SER A 53 -6.88 -15.38 -2.24
N ASN A 54 -6.94 -14.19 -1.65
CA ASN A 54 -7.83 -13.12 -2.10
C ASN A 54 -7.38 -12.55 -3.45
N ILE A 55 -6.09 -12.22 -3.62
CA ILE A 55 -5.55 -11.70 -4.90
C ILE A 55 -5.67 -12.70 -6.03
N MET A 56 -5.47 -13.99 -5.75
CA MET A 56 -5.63 -15.05 -6.75
C MET A 56 -7.08 -15.21 -7.23
N ASP A 57 -8.06 -14.84 -6.40
CA ASP A 57 -9.49 -14.91 -6.71
C ASP A 57 -10.01 -13.59 -7.32
N ASN A 58 -9.55 -12.47 -6.78
CA ASN A 58 -9.85 -11.11 -7.23
C ASN A 58 -8.56 -10.28 -7.30
N PRO A 59 -8.01 -10.02 -8.50
CA PRO A 59 -6.78 -9.26 -8.65
C PRO A 59 -6.93 -7.77 -8.33
N TYR A 60 -8.17 -7.25 -8.24
CA TYR A 60 -8.41 -5.85 -7.94
C TYR A 60 -8.13 -5.54 -6.47
N VAL A 61 -7.22 -4.61 -6.24
CA VAL A 61 -6.76 -4.24 -4.90
C VAL A 61 -6.73 -2.72 -4.73
N SER A 62 -6.69 -2.31 -3.46
CA SER A 62 -6.37 -0.94 -3.11
C SER A 62 -5.21 -0.94 -2.13
N LEU A 63 -4.30 0.01 -2.28
CA LEU A 63 -3.16 0.19 -1.39
C LEU A 63 -3.13 1.61 -0.85
N MET A 64 -2.74 1.75 0.42
CA MET A 64 -2.54 3.04 1.07
C MET A 64 -1.11 3.16 1.58
N ILE A 65 -0.42 4.20 1.11
CA ILE A 65 0.88 4.64 1.60
C ILE A 65 0.66 5.96 2.35
N ASP A 66 1.26 6.12 3.52
CA ASP A 66 1.11 7.34 4.30
C ASP A 66 2.34 7.63 5.16
N THR A 67 2.49 8.88 5.59
CA THR A 67 3.67 9.33 6.35
C THR A 67 3.45 9.31 7.87
N ARG A 68 2.42 8.63 8.39
CA ARG A 68 2.07 8.69 9.83
C ARG A 68 3.20 8.24 10.76
N GLU A 69 4.08 7.38 10.30
CA GLU A 69 5.23 6.92 11.09
C GLU A 69 6.26 8.04 11.31
N ARG A 70 6.37 8.96 10.35
CA ARG A 70 7.29 10.11 10.41
C ARG A 70 6.76 11.24 11.28
N HIS A 71 5.44 11.35 11.38
CA HIS A 71 4.77 12.43 12.10
C HIS A 71 4.13 11.88 13.38
N GLY A 72 4.68 12.28 14.53
CA GLY A 72 4.07 12.01 15.82
C GLY A 72 2.68 12.65 15.97
N ARG A 73 2.01 12.42 17.11
CA ARG A 73 0.65 12.95 17.37
C ARG A 73 0.53 14.46 17.20
N GLU A 74 1.62 15.20 17.41
CA GLU A 74 1.67 16.66 17.37
C GLU A 74 1.64 17.23 15.93
N ALA A 75 2.09 16.45 14.93
CA ALA A 75 2.20 16.88 13.53
C ALA A 75 1.18 16.18 12.62
N ARG A 76 0.01 15.78 13.16
CA ARG A 76 -1.03 15.07 12.39
C ARG A 76 -1.51 15.83 11.15
N SER A 77 -1.54 17.16 11.18
CA SER A 77 -1.92 18.00 10.05
C SER A 77 -0.94 17.92 8.87
N GLU A 78 0.27 17.43 9.09
CA GLU A 78 1.31 17.27 8.07
C GLU A 78 1.31 15.87 7.43
N THR A 79 0.48 14.95 7.94
CA THR A 79 0.41 13.58 7.41
C THR A 79 -0.13 13.59 5.99
N LEU A 80 0.64 12.98 5.09
CA LEU A 80 0.23 12.71 3.71
C LEU A 80 -0.25 11.27 3.60
N ALA A 81 -1.26 11.05 2.75
CA ALA A 81 -1.74 9.72 2.40
C ALA A 81 -1.99 9.64 0.90
N LEU A 82 -1.65 8.50 0.31
CA LEU A 82 -1.83 8.17 -1.10
C LEU A 82 -2.57 6.83 -1.19
N THR A 83 -3.71 6.84 -1.87
CA THR A 83 -4.44 5.63 -2.24
C THR A 83 -4.18 5.33 -3.71
N VAL A 84 -3.84 4.09 -4.02
CA VAL A 84 -3.68 3.59 -5.40
C VAL A 84 -4.57 2.37 -5.57
N GLU A 85 -5.17 2.25 -6.75
CA GLU A 85 -5.95 1.08 -7.18
C GLU A 85 -5.11 0.30 -8.20
N GLY A 86 -5.17 -1.03 -8.13
CA GLY A 86 -4.42 -1.94 -8.99
C GLY A 86 -5.19 -3.21 -9.33
#